data_AF-A0A914D2R7-F1
#
_entry.id   AF-A0A914D2R7-F1
#
_cell.length_a   1.000
_cell.length_b   1.000
_cell.length_c   1.000
_cell.angle_alpha   90.00
_cell.angle_beta   90.00
_cell.angle_gamma   90.00
#
_symmetry.space_group_name_H-M   'P 1'
#
loop_
_entity.id
_entity.type
_entity.pdbx_description
1 polymer ?
#
loop_
_entity_poly.entity_id
_entity_poly.type
_entity_poly.pdbx_seq_one_letter_code
_entity_poly.pdbx_strand_id
1 'polypeptide(L)'
;MLYFNSLLLLRLINIFLLCFILRELFGKFDLYDWTKCFDVTFRSSSVSNKTSELSWSDIDILSPPSLNNTILEAIRFHELLAKPSYKCKDRKNIGELSESFFVCFESELFDADINRSVLIVSGSSSDSGSLEKNLTSAKWTVFSLKESKFTQDILTGKVEGFYLPELVNDDDFPLVLNTKQLLLSIKFEEKPDAWKVVHSWYLLIYRMFYDYKYRTLGAESNGSCGRNLKHCLYRVSFVKVDIENVLEPPIFGMGSPIEERHRLINYLNILNKQTSCTPIAESKDEIPLSCLLKPQDSCLVVYFRNRLISQPEFISLTYPKCLIYLFYSQPTNISFPSSIKYISNGISSQLTEVQIVPGHSNEYWQLKPFDLLVQQIDTWQNINILSIDLDGSEWDVMATITSACQLLKRFNEIIFRFKVWKIEEGENYRRFYHQFLLLEDCGFEKQNVTSRNNSNFFLSFIQKLTKFA
;
A
#
# COMPACT_ATOMS: atom_id res chain seq x y z
N MET A 1 -7.15 -24.32 22.92
CA MET A 1 -6.05 -25.28 22.67
C MET A 1 -5.17 -24.71 21.57
N LEU A 2 -3.95 -24.29 21.91
CA LEU A 2 -2.97 -23.77 20.95
C LEU A 2 -2.30 -24.96 20.25
N TYR A 3 -2.53 -25.10 18.95
CA TYR A 3 -1.80 -26.05 18.11
C TYR A 3 -0.35 -25.60 18.02
N PHE A 4 0.54 -26.24 18.78
CA PHE A 4 1.98 -26.12 18.59
C PHE A 4 2.33 -26.69 17.21
N ASN A 5 2.84 -25.84 16.32
CA ASN A 5 3.23 -26.23 14.97
C ASN A 5 4.41 -27.20 15.06
N SER A 6 4.13 -28.49 15.01
CA SER A 6 5.09 -29.59 15.18
C SER A 6 6.27 -29.49 14.21
N LEU A 7 6.06 -28.87 13.05
CA LEU A 7 7.10 -28.62 12.05
C LEU A 7 8.14 -27.59 12.51
N LEU A 8 7.72 -26.56 13.25
CA LEU A 8 8.60 -25.54 13.81
C LEU A 8 9.46 -26.15 14.93
N LEU A 9 8.83 -26.96 15.79
CA LEU A 9 9.54 -27.68 16.85
C LEU A 9 10.59 -28.65 16.27
N LEU A 10 10.23 -29.38 15.22
CA LEU A 10 11.15 -30.31 14.55
C LEU A 10 12.34 -29.57 13.90
N ARG A 11 12.11 -28.39 13.31
CA ARG A 11 13.17 -27.55 12.74
C ARG A 11 14.11 -27.01 13.81
N LEU A 12 13.57 -26.57 14.97
CA LEU A 12 14.37 -26.11 16.09
C LEU A 12 15.20 -27.24 16.71
N ILE A 13 14.62 -28.43 16.86
CA ILE A 13 15.33 -29.63 17.33
C ILE A 13 16.46 -30.01 16.37
N ASN A 14 16.23 -29.98 15.06
CA ASN A 14 17.27 -30.27 14.07
C ASN A 14 18.41 -29.25 14.09
N ILE A 15 18.11 -27.96 14.27
CA ILE A 15 19.15 -26.93 14.42
C ILE A 15 19.96 -27.19 15.68
N PHE A 16 19.32 -27.50 16.81
CA PHE A 16 20.00 -27.82 18.06
C PHE A 16 20.89 -29.06 17.96
N LEU A 17 20.39 -30.13 17.34
CA LEU A 17 21.16 -31.36 17.10
C LEU A 17 22.37 -31.10 16.20
N LEU A 18 22.19 -30.33 15.13
CA LEU A 18 23.29 -29.95 14.24
C LEU A 18 24.35 -29.14 15.01
N CYS A 19 23.95 -28.18 15.84
CA CYS A 19 24.86 -27.42 16.70
C CYS A 19 25.59 -28.31 17.71
N PHE A 20 24.91 -29.32 18.26
CA PHE A 20 25.51 -30.26 19.22
C PHE A 20 26.55 -31.15 18.55
N ILE A 21 26.25 -31.66 17.35
CA ILE A 21 27.17 -32.46 16.53
C ILE A 21 28.38 -31.62 16.10
N LEU A 22 28.16 -30.37 15.67
CA LEU A 22 29.25 -29.45 15.31
C LEU A 22 30.13 -29.10 16.53
N ARG A 23 29.54 -28.96 17.72
CA ARG A 23 30.31 -28.74 18.96
C ARG A 23 31.20 -29.93 19.32
N GLU A 24 30.69 -31.15 19.14
CA GLU A 24 31.45 -32.40 19.34
C GLU A 24 32.58 -32.56 18.30
N LEU A 25 32.29 -32.30 17.02
CA LEU A 25 33.25 -32.46 15.93
C LEU A 25 34.36 -31.41 15.92
N PHE A 26 34.08 -30.18 16.37
CA PHE A 26 35.02 -29.05 16.27
C PHE A 26 35.56 -28.54 17.61
N GLY A 27 35.44 -29.34 18.68
CA GLY A 27 36.18 -29.21 19.95
C GLY A 27 36.65 -27.80 20.31
N LYS A 28 35.76 -27.02 20.95
CA LYS A 28 35.84 -25.58 21.33
C LYS A 28 35.42 -24.60 20.22
N PHE A 29 34.11 -24.50 20.03
CA PHE A 29 33.50 -23.26 19.53
C PHE A 29 33.07 -22.40 20.72
N ASP A 30 33.77 -21.28 20.94
CA ASP A 30 33.32 -20.24 21.87
C ASP A 30 32.04 -19.60 21.34
N LEU A 31 31.01 -19.52 22.18
CA LEU A 31 29.67 -19.03 21.83
C LEU A 31 29.61 -17.54 21.43
N TYR A 32 30.73 -16.83 21.43
CA TYR A 32 30.80 -15.37 21.26
C TYR A 32 31.07 -14.90 19.82
N ASP A 33 31.37 -15.78 18.87
CA ASP A 33 31.76 -15.40 17.48
C ASP A 33 30.67 -15.74 16.42
N TRP A 34 29.39 -15.77 16.84
CA TRP A 34 28.25 -16.05 15.95
C TRP A 34 28.07 -15.04 14.82
N THR A 35 28.58 -13.82 14.97
CA THR A 35 28.51 -12.78 13.93
C THR A 35 29.40 -13.05 12.73
N LYS A 36 30.38 -13.96 12.81
CA LYS A 36 31.27 -14.29 11.67
C LYS A 36 30.80 -15.49 10.84
N CYS A 37 29.97 -16.38 11.37
CA CYS A 37 29.44 -17.51 10.59
C CYS A 37 28.37 -17.11 9.57
N PHE A 38 27.77 -15.92 9.71
CA PHE A 38 26.88 -15.35 8.70
C PHE A 38 27.60 -14.52 7.63
N ASP A 39 28.92 -14.39 7.71
CA ASP A 39 29.74 -13.80 6.65
C ASP A 39 30.07 -14.88 5.59
N VAL A 40 29.03 -15.49 5.04
CA VAL A 40 29.14 -16.22 3.77
C VAL A 40 29.37 -15.16 2.71
N THR A 41 30.63 -14.77 2.53
CA THR A 41 31.09 -14.13 1.32
C THR A 41 30.76 -15.09 0.17
N PHE A 42 29.65 -14.82 -0.50
CA PHE A 42 29.42 -15.29 -1.86
C PHE A 42 30.58 -14.74 -2.68
N ARG A 43 31.64 -15.54 -2.85
CA ARG A 43 32.59 -15.36 -3.94
C ARG A 43 31.83 -15.67 -5.22
N SER A 44 31.05 -14.70 -5.69
CA SER A 44 30.75 -14.63 -7.11
C SER A 44 32.09 -14.44 -7.81
N SER A 45 32.49 -15.40 -8.62
CA SER A 45 33.48 -15.17 -9.67
C SER A 45 33.06 -13.93 -10.44
N SER A 46 33.77 -12.84 -10.19
CA SER A 46 33.55 -11.54 -10.79
C SER A 46 33.89 -11.61 -12.27
N VAL A 47 32.89 -11.87 -13.10
CA VAL A 47 32.86 -11.26 -14.43
C VAL A 47 32.55 -9.80 -14.18
N SER A 48 33.57 -8.96 -14.32
CA SER A 48 33.50 -7.52 -14.15
C SER A 48 32.64 -6.89 -15.25
N ASN A 49 31.32 -6.94 -15.09
CA ASN A 49 30.48 -5.91 -15.66
C ASN A 49 30.34 -4.83 -14.60
N LYS A 50 30.95 -3.67 -14.87
CA LYS A 50 30.64 -2.42 -14.18
C LYS A 50 29.15 -2.09 -14.41
N THR A 51 28.27 -2.73 -13.66
CA THR A 51 26.96 -2.15 -13.38
C THR A 51 27.23 -1.06 -12.35
N SER A 52 27.06 0.21 -12.74
CA SER A 52 26.91 1.30 -11.78
C SER A 52 25.91 0.83 -10.72
N GLU A 53 26.33 0.68 -9.47
CA GLU A 53 25.42 0.41 -8.37
C GLU A 53 24.36 1.51 -8.38
N LEU A 54 23.14 1.16 -8.79
CA LEU A 54 22.00 2.07 -8.77
C LEU A 54 21.81 2.51 -7.31
N SER A 55 21.95 3.81 -7.05
CA SER A 55 21.59 4.36 -5.74
C SER A 55 20.09 4.22 -5.57
N TRP A 56 19.64 3.73 -4.41
CA TRP A 56 18.21 3.61 -4.09
C TRP A 56 17.46 4.96 -4.16
N SER A 57 18.17 6.08 -4.05
CA SER A 57 17.62 7.43 -4.23
C SER A 57 17.15 7.72 -5.66
N ASP A 58 17.69 7.00 -6.64
CA ASP A 58 17.50 7.29 -8.07
C ASP A 58 16.47 6.35 -8.71
N ILE A 59 15.92 5.43 -7.92
CA ILE A 59 14.92 4.47 -8.38
C ILE A 59 13.56 5.15 -8.43
N ASP A 60 12.92 5.13 -9.59
CA ASP A 60 11.52 5.53 -9.71
C ASP A 60 10.62 4.50 -9.02
N ILE A 61 9.89 4.92 -7.99
CA ILE A 61 8.96 4.05 -7.26
C ILE A 61 7.77 3.61 -8.12
N LEU A 62 7.44 4.36 -9.18
CA LEU A 62 6.36 4.06 -10.12
C LEU A 62 6.84 3.25 -11.33
N SER A 63 8.16 3.22 -11.56
CA SER A 63 8.79 2.43 -12.62
C SER A 63 9.95 1.60 -12.07
N PRO A 64 9.65 0.53 -11.31
CA PRO A 64 10.69 -0.29 -10.71
C PRO A 64 11.66 -0.88 -11.75
N PRO A 65 12.98 -0.96 -11.48
CA PRO A 65 13.96 -1.37 -12.48
C PRO A 65 13.87 -2.87 -12.82
N SER A 66 14.40 -3.23 -13.99
CA SER A 66 14.57 -4.63 -14.41
C SER A 66 15.65 -5.34 -13.59
N LEU A 67 15.42 -6.61 -13.28
CA LEU A 67 16.36 -7.53 -12.64
C LEU A 67 17.26 -8.25 -13.65
N ASN A 68 17.02 -8.06 -14.95
CA ASN A 68 17.80 -8.62 -16.07
C ASN A 68 18.01 -10.14 -15.96
N ASN A 69 17.08 -10.85 -15.34
CA ASN A 69 17.16 -12.29 -15.09
C ASN A 69 15.77 -12.90 -15.16
N THR A 70 15.58 -13.90 -16.03
CA THR A 70 14.27 -14.52 -16.28
C THR A 70 13.68 -15.16 -15.03
N ILE A 71 14.50 -15.83 -14.22
CA ILE A 71 14.02 -16.50 -13.01
C ILE A 71 13.57 -15.44 -12.00
N LEU A 72 14.38 -14.41 -11.79
CA LEU A 72 14.04 -13.34 -10.83
C LEU A 72 12.81 -12.56 -11.27
N GLU A 73 12.70 -12.17 -12.54
CA GLU A 73 11.50 -11.50 -13.07
C GLU A 73 10.27 -12.41 -13.00
N ALA A 74 10.42 -13.72 -13.24
CA ALA A 74 9.30 -14.66 -13.10
C ALA A 74 8.82 -14.80 -11.65
N ILE A 75 9.73 -14.87 -10.68
CA ILE A 75 9.40 -14.91 -9.25
C ILE A 75 8.68 -13.62 -8.88
N ARG A 76 9.26 -12.47 -9.23
CA ARG A 76 8.71 -11.15 -8.97
C ARG A 76 7.29 -10.99 -9.52
N PHE A 77 7.09 -11.37 -10.77
CA PHE A 77 5.79 -11.33 -11.42
C PHE A 77 4.77 -12.26 -10.74
N HIS A 78 5.22 -13.45 -10.31
CA HIS A 78 4.38 -14.38 -9.57
C HIS A 78 3.95 -13.81 -8.21
N GLU A 79 4.89 -13.25 -7.45
CA GLU A 79 4.61 -12.63 -6.15
C GLU A 79 3.66 -11.43 -6.29
N LEU A 80 3.77 -10.64 -7.36
CA LEU A 80 2.86 -9.53 -7.66
C LEU A 80 1.41 -10.02 -7.82
N LEU A 81 1.23 -11.17 -8.49
CA LEU A 81 -0.08 -11.73 -8.78
C LEU A 81 -0.64 -12.59 -7.63
N ALA A 82 0.23 -13.13 -6.77
CA ALA A 82 -0.16 -13.95 -5.62
C ALA A 82 -0.92 -13.16 -4.56
N LYS A 83 -0.75 -11.83 -4.52
CA LYS A 83 -1.38 -10.95 -3.53
C LYS A 83 -2.49 -10.11 -4.14
N PRO A 84 -3.77 -10.47 -3.93
CA PRO A 84 -4.87 -9.64 -4.40
C PRO A 84 -4.88 -8.31 -3.65
N SER A 85 -4.99 -7.21 -4.38
CA SER A 85 -5.06 -5.86 -3.81
C SER A 85 -6.50 -5.44 -3.49
N TYR A 86 -7.49 -6.24 -3.84
CA TYR A 86 -8.92 -6.01 -3.57
C TYR A 86 -9.64 -7.30 -3.18
N LYS A 87 -10.58 -7.22 -2.24
CA LYS A 87 -11.38 -8.35 -1.77
C LYS A 87 -12.85 -8.13 -2.11
N CYS A 88 -13.32 -8.84 -3.13
CA CYS A 88 -14.74 -8.90 -3.48
C CYS A 88 -15.51 -9.83 -2.53
N LYS A 89 -16.63 -9.36 -2.00
CA LYS A 89 -17.62 -10.06 -1.16
C LYS A 89 -18.36 -11.13 -1.96
N ASP A 90 -18.81 -10.82 -3.17
CA ASP A 90 -19.46 -11.78 -4.09
C ASP A 90 -18.54 -12.15 -5.25
N ARG A 91 -17.51 -12.96 -4.95
CA ARG A 91 -16.54 -13.47 -5.93
C ARG A 91 -16.94 -14.87 -6.39
N LYS A 92 -17.08 -15.06 -7.71
CA LYS A 92 -17.35 -16.38 -8.32
C LYS A 92 -16.25 -16.74 -9.30
N ASN A 93 -16.01 -18.05 -9.47
CA ASN A 93 -15.16 -18.55 -10.53
C ASN A 93 -16.04 -18.89 -11.74
N ILE A 94 -15.76 -18.31 -12.90
CA ILE A 94 -16.56 -18.45 -14.12
C ILE A 94 -15.69 -19.03 -15.24
N GLY A 95 -16.19 -20.04 -15.95
CA GLY A 95 -15.47 -20.75 -17.01
C GLY A 95 -15.19 -22.22 -16.64
N GLU A 96 -14.54 -22.96 -17.53
CA GLU A 96 -14.08 -24.32 -17.27
C GLU A 96 -12.75 -24.34 -16.50
N LEU A 97 -12.37 -25.46 -15.88
CA LEU A 97 -11.12 -25.59 -15.08
C LEU A 97 -9.86 -25.10 -15.81
N SER A 98 -9.84 -25.22 -17.14
CA SER A 98 -8.74 -24.78 -17.97
C SER A 98 -8.92 -23.38 -18.56
N GLU A 99 -10.01 -22.65 -18.30
CA GLU A 99 -10.35 -21.32 -18.84
C GLU A 99 -11.13 -20.46 -17.82
N SER A 100 -10.87 -20.64 -16.53
CA SER A 100 -11.62 -19.98 -15.46
C SER A 100 -11.03 -18.64 -15.04
N PHE A 101 -11.92 -17.71 -14.66
CA PHE A 101 -11.56 -16.40 -14.10
C PHE A 101 -12.35 -16.09 -12.83
N PHE A 102 -11.73 -15.37 -11.91
CA PHE A 102 -12.44 -14.74 -10.81
C PHE A 102 -13.23 -13.53 -11.32
N VAL A 103 -14.53 -13.52 -11.04
CA VAL A 103 -15.44 -12.43 -11.43
C VAL A 103 -16.11 -11.89 -10.17
N CYS A 104 -16.15 -10.57 -10.04
CA CYS A 104 -16.80 -9.90 -8.94
C CYS A 104 -18.24 -9.52 -9.33
N PHE A 105 -19.19 -9.78 -8.45
CA PHE A 105 -20.62 -9.56 -8.67
C PHE A 105 -21.22 -8.54 -7.68
N GLU A 106 -20.39 -7.79 -6.97
CA GLU A 106 -20.88 -6.76 -6.03
C GLU A 106 -21.74 -5.71 -6.74
N SER A 107 -22.98 -5.55 -6.27
CA SER A 107 -23.94 -4.58 -6.81
C SER A 107 -23.50 -3.13 -6.66
N GLU A 108 -22.61 -2.84 -5.70
CA GLU A 108 -22.01 -1.51 -5.49
C GLU A 108 -21.04 -1.13 -6.62
N LEU A 109 -20.40 -2.14 -7.24
CA LEU A 109 -19.50 -1.94 -8.37
C LEU A 109 -20.24 -2.05 -9.71
N PHE A 110 -21.22 -2.94 -9.79
CA PHE A 110 -21.94 -3.25 -11.02
C PHE A 110 -23.43 -2.98 -10.82
N ASP A 111 -23.97 -2.01 -11.55
CA ASP A 111 -25.40 -1.67 -11.49
C ASP A 111 -26.25 -2.94 -11.64
N ALA A 112 -27.09 -3.20 -10.63
CA ALA A 112 -27.77 -4.48 -10.44
C ALA A 112 -28.69 -4.90 -11.61
N ASP A 113 -29.05 -3.98 -12.51
CA ASP A 113 -30.07 -4.20 -13.54
C ASP A 113 -29.73 -3.60 -14.93
N ILE A 114 -28.48 -3.22 -15.21
CA ILE A 114 -28.15 -2.65 -16.52
C ILE A 114 -27.04 -3.46 -17.17
N ASN A 115 -27.44 -4.25 -18.17
CA ASN A 115 -26.66 -4.60 -19.36
C ASN A 115 -25.14 -4.54 -19.16
N ARG A 116 -24.56 -5.59 -18.58
CA ARG A 116 -23.10 -5.74 -18.57
C ARG A 116 -22.62 -5.56 -20.01
N SER A 117 -21.69 -4.64 -20.20
CA SER A 117 -20.96 -4.46 -21.44
C SER A 117 -19.61 -5.11 -21.24
N VAL A 118 -19.38 -6.23 -21.90
CA VAL A 118 -18.13 -6.97 -21.78
C VAL A 118 -17.28 -6.66 -23.01
N LEU A 119 -16.04 -6.26 -22.77
CA LEU A 119 -15.04 -6.11 -23.80
C LEU A 119 -14.11 -7.33 -23.76
N ILE A 120 -14.00 -8.05 -24.88
CA ILE A 120 -13.05 -9.14 -25.06
C ILE A 120 -12.01 -8.69 -26.07
N VAL A 121 -10.74 -8.89 -25.72
CA VAL A 121 -9.62 -8.75 -26.66
C VAL A 121 -8.86 -10.07 -26.63
N SER A 122 -9.03 -10.92 -27.63
CA SER A 122 -8.41 -12.25 -27.69
C SER A 122 -7.48 -12.41 -28.89
N GLY A 123 -6.20 -12.65 -28.59
CA GLY A 123 -5.20 -13.12 -29.55
C GLY A 123 -5.20 -14.64 -29.73
N SER A 124 -6.11 -15.37 -29.08
CA SER A 124 -6.22 -16.83 -29.15
C SER A 124 -7.16 -17.22 -30.29
N SER A 125 -6.76 -18.19 -31.10
CA SER A 125 -7.65 -18.79 -32.11
C SER A 125 -8.45 -19.99 -31.58
N SER A 126 -8.22 -20.41 -30.33
CA SER A 126 -8.66 -21.69 -29.78
C SER A 126 -9.61 -21.61 -28.58
N ASP A 127 -10.20 -20.46 -28.27
CA ASP A 127 -11.06 -20.30 -27.10
C ASP A 127 -12.35 -21.13 -27.22
N SER A 128 -12.73 -21.85 -26.15
CA SER A 128 -13.90 -22.74 -26.11
C SER A 128 -15.24 -22.00 -26.06
N GLY A 129 -15.21 -20.71 -25.70
CA GLY A 129 -16.42 -19.91 -25.48
C GLY A 129 -17.13 -20.18 -24.14
N SER A 130 -16.57 -21.02 -23.27
CA SER A 130 -17.21 -21.45 -22.02
C SER A 130 -17.36 -20.31 -21.01
N LEU A 131 -16.34 -19.44 -20.91
CA LEU A 131 -16.36 -18.24 -20.08
C LEU A 131 -17.50 -17.31 -20.50
N GLU A 132 -17.62 -17.06 -21.79
CA GLU A 132 -18.57 -16.13 -22.38
C GLU A 132 -20.02 -16.59 -22.21
N LYS A 133 -20.26 -17.89 -22.40
CA LYS A 133 -21.58 -18.50 -22.15
C LYS A 133 -22.02 -18.32 -20.71
N ASN A 134 -21.09 -18.48 -19.75
CA ASN A 134 -21.40 -18.43 -18.33
C ASN A 134 -21.47 -16.99 -17.76
N LEU A 135 -20.83 -16.02 -18.41
CA LEU A 135 -20.85 -14.62 -17.99
C LEU A 135 -22.20 -13.92 -18.21
N THR A 136 -23.04 -14.43 -19.14
CA THR A 136 -24.39 -13.90 -19.49
C THR A 136 -24.45 -12.38 -19.53
N SER A 137 -24.00 -11.79 -20.64
CA SER A 137 -23.88 -10.33 -20.81
C SER A 137 -24.88 -9.82 -21.85
N ALA A 138 -25.34 -8.58 -21.71
CA ALA A 138 -26.31 -8.00 -22.65
C ALA A 138 -25.66 -7.30 -23.84
N LYS A 139 -24.43 -6.80 -23.66
CA LYS A 139 -23.62 -6.20 -24.71
C LYS A 139 -22.21 -6.78 -24.70
N TRP A 140 -21.68 -7.04 -25.89
CA TRP A 140 -20.32 -7.47 -26.10
C TRP A 140 -19.63 -6.57 -27.11
N THR A 141 -18.39 -6.23 -26.83
CA THR A 141 -17.45 -5.67 -27.79
C THR A 141 -16.29 -6.64 -27.89
N VAL A 142 -15.94 -7.11 -29.09
CA VAL A 142 -14.96 -8.20 -29.26
C VAL A 142 -13.91 -7.80 -30.27
N PHE A 143 -12.65 -7.82 -29.88
CA PHE A 143 -11.51 -7.74 -30.78
C PHE A 143 -10.84 -9.10 -30.85
N SER A 144 -10.79 -9.71 -32.03
CA SER A 144 -10.15 -11.02 -32.19
C SER A 144 -9.31 -11.12 -33.46
N LEU A 145 -8.46 -12.15 -33.53
CA LEU A 145 -7.83 -12.54 -34.79
C LEU A 145 -8.90 -12.93 -35.81
N LYS A 146 -8.60 -12.70 -37.10
CA LYS A 146 -9.51 -13.02 -38.20
C LYS A 146 -9.86 -14.50 -38.31
N GLU A 147 -8.99 -15.36 -37.78
CA GLU A 147 -9.12 -16.81 -37.76
C GLU A 147 -9.66 -17.36 -36.43
N SER A 148 -10.08 -16.49 -35.50
CA SER A 148 -10.67 -16.95 -34.24
C SER A 148 -11.99 -17.68 -34.52
N LYS A 149 -12.24 -18.79 -33.80
CA LYS A 149 -13.53 -19.49 -33.82
C LYS A 149 -14.61 -18.77 -33.00
N PHE A 150 -14.36 -17.51 -32.64
CA PHE A 150 -15.23 -16.73 -31.81
C PHE A 150 -16.50 -16.37 -32.61
N THR A 151 -17.53 -17.20 -32.45
CA THR A 151 -18.76 -17.14 -33.23
C THR A 151 -19.84 -16.38 -32.45
N GLN A 152 -20.67 -15.61 -33.15
CA GLN A 152 -21.82 -14.91 -32.56
C GLN A 152 -22.75 -15.87 -31.79
N ASP A 153 -22.73 -17.17 -32.14
CA ASP A 153 -23.51 -18.23 -31.50
C ASP A 153 -23.09 -18.53 -30.05
N ILE A 154 -21.90 -18.12 -29.62
CA ILE A 154 -21.39 -18.31 -28.25
C ILE A 154 -21.86 -17.17 -27.33
N LEU A 155 -22.05 -15.98 -27.89
CA LEU A 155 -22.37 -14.77 -27.13
C LEU A 155 -23.87 -14.53 -27.04
N THR A 156 -24.33 -14.17 -25.85
CA THR A 156 -25.72 -13.73 -25.62
C THR A 156 -25.84 -12.20 -25.79
N GLY A 157 -26.98 -11.68 -26.23
CA GLY A 157 -27.18 -10.23 -26.35
C GLY A 157 -26.56 -9.58 -27.59
N LYS A 158 -26.33 -8.26 -27.55
CA LYS A 158 -25.84 -7.48 -28.69
C LYS A 158 -24.32 -7.57 -28.80
N VAL A 159 -23.79 -8.01 -29.95
CA VAL A 159 -22.36 -8.17 -30.20
C VAL A 159 -21.86 -7.15 -31.23
N GLU A 160 -20.81 -6.40 -30.88
CA GLU A 160 -20.04 -5.53 -31.76
C GLU A 160 -18.62 -6.13 -31.91
N GLY A 161 -18.27 -6.61 -33.11
CA GLY A 161 -17.01 -7.31 -33.37
C GLY A 161 -16.06 -6.51 -34.27
N PHE A 162 -14.77 -6.57 -33.95
CA PHE A 162 -13.66 -5.86 -34.59
C PHE A 162 -12.45 -6.80 -34.73
N TYR A 163 -11.52 -6.47 -35.63
CA TYR A 163 -10.29 -7.25 -35.78
C TYR A 163 -9.15 -6.68 -34.93
N LEU A 164 -8.36 -7.55 -34.30
CA LEU A 164 -7.26 -7.14 -33.41
C LEU A 164 -6.26 -6.13 -34.04
N PRO A 165 -5.87 -6.24 -35.33
CA PRO A 165 -5.01 -5.25 -35.99
C PRO A 165 -5.64 -3.86 -36.12
N GLU A 166 -6.95 -3.70 -35.93
CA GLU A 166 -7.64 -2.40 -35.93
C GLU A 166 -7.42 -1.66 -34.60
N LEU A 167 -7.07 -2.37 -33.52
CA LEU A 167 -6.77 -1.83 -32.19
C LEU A 167 -5.37 -1.18 -32.09
N VAL A 168 -4.66 -1.04 -33.22
CA VAL A 168 -3.29 -0.48 -33.31
C VAL A 168 -3.30 1.05 -33.26
N ASN A 169 -4.47 1.69 -33.34
CA ASN A 169 -4.58 3.13 -33.14
C ASN A 169 -4.53 3.47 -31.64
N ASP A 170 -3.64 4.38 -31.23
CA ASP A 170 -3.46 4.81 -29.84
C ASP A 170 -4.77 5.31 -29.17
N ASP A 171 -5.74 5.76 -29.96
CA ASP A 171 -7.05 6.26 -29.50
C ASP A 171 -7.98 5.15 -28.95
N ASP A 172 -7.72 3.87 -29.25
CA ASP A 172 -8.59 2.75 -28.83
C ASP A 172 -8.18 2.11 -27.49
N PHE A 173 -6.93 2.34 -27.04
CA PHE A 173 -6.41 1.81 -25.77
C PHE A 173 -7.14 2.35 -24.52
N PRO A 174 -7.55 3.64 -24.46
CA PRO A 174 -8.38 4.16 -23.37
C PRO A 174 -9.72 3.45 -23.21
N LEU A 175 -10.32 2.92 -24.29
CA LEU A 175 -11.58 2.17 -24.22
C LEU A 175 -11.40 0.85 -23.46
N VAL A 176 -10.28 0.16 -23.69
CA VAL A 176 -9.94 -1.09 -23.00
C VAL A 176 -9.73 -0.87 -21.50
N LEU A 177 -9.00 0.19 -21.14
CA LEU A 177 -8.67 0.54 -19.76
C LEU A 177 -9.77 1.31 -19.00
N ASN A 178 -10.93 1.53 -19.63
CA ASN A 178 -12.08 2.14 -18.97
C ASN A 178 -13.15 1.14 -18.49
N THR A 179 -12.88 -0.16 -18.62
CA THR A 179 -13.78 -1.21 -18.14
C THR A 179 -13.78 -1.31 -16.61
N LYS A 180 -14.94 -1.55 -15.99
CA LYS A 180 -15.05 -1.76 -14.53
C LYS A 180 -14.39 -3.07 -14.07
N GLN A 181 -14.39 -4.09 -14.91
CA GLN A 181 -13.70 -5.36 -14.66
C GLN A 181 -12.91 -5.76 -15.91
N LEU A 182 -11.67 -6.20 -15.70
CA LEU A 182 -10.75 -6.61 -16.75
C LEU A 182 -10.23 -8.01 -16.45
N LEU A 183 -10.37 -8.91 -17.43
CA LEU A 183 -9.89 -10.29 -17.36
C LEU A 183 -8.76 -10.45 -18.37
N LEU A 184 -7.60 -10.94 -17.93
CA LEU A 184 -6.39 -10.98 -18.73
C LEU A 184 -5.72 -12.35 -18.70
N SER A 185 -5.48 -12.92 -19.88
CA SER A 185 -4.67 -14.12 -20.08
C SER A 185 -3.26 -13.75 -20.53
N ILE A 186 -2.24 -14.10 -19.75
CA ILE A 186 -0.84 -13.80 -20.03
C ILE A 186 -0.08 -15.11 -20.21
N LYS A 187 0.34 -15.39 -21.44
CA LYS A 187 1.12 -16.58 -21.77
C LYS A 187 2.60 -16.22 -21.90
N PHE A 188 3.45 -16.96 -21.21
CA PHE A 188 4.90 -16.90 -21.40
C PHE A 188 5.40 -18.14 -22.12
N GLU A 189 6.24 -17.92 -23.11
CA GLU A 189 6.97 -18.98 -23.83
C GLU A 189 8.40 -19.06 -23.32
N GLU A 190 8.96 -20.27 -23.33
CA GLU A 190 10.35 -20.52 -22.96
C GLU A 190 11.28 -19.99 -24.07
N LYS A 191 11.69 -18.73 -23.94
CA LYS A 191 12.58 -18.04 -24.89
C LYS A 191 13.81 -17.46 -24.18
N PRO A 192 14.97 -17.39 -24.86
CA PRO A 192 16.08 -16.55 -24.40
C PRO A 192 15.58 -15.10 -24.27
N ASP A 193 16.03 -14.39 -23.23
CA ASP A 193 15.55 -13.04 -22.88
C ASP A 193 14.07 -12.87 -22.49
N ALA A 194 13.38 -13.95 -22.09
CA ALA A 194 12.00 -13.85 -21.60
C ALA A 194 11.82 -12.83 -20.45
N TRP A 195 12.89 -12.52 -19.69
CA TRP A 195 12.89 -11.47 -18.67
C TRP A 195 12.40 -10.10 -19.19
N LYS A 196 12.67 -9.73 -20.45
CA LYS A 196 12.22 -8.43 -21.01
C LYS A 196 10.69 -8.38 -21.09
N VAL A 197 10.08 -9.48 -21.54
CA VAL A 197 8.63 -9.60 -21.69
C VAL A 197 7.96 -9.69 -20.33
N VAL A 198 8.53 -10.49 -19.41
CA VAL A 198 8.02 -10.60 -18.03
C VAL A 198 8.09 -9.26 -17.31
N HIS A 199 9.22 -8.56 -17.43
CA HIS A 199 9.40 -7.23 -16.85
C HIS A 199 8.39 -6.21 -17.42
N SER A 200 8.15 -6.25 -18.73
CA SER A 200 7.14 -5.38 -19.37
C SER A 200 5.74 -5.64 -18.84
N TRP A 201 5.36 -6.91 -18.65
CA TRP A 201 4.10 -7.27 -18.01
C TRP A 201 4.03 -6.87 -16.54
N TYR A 202 5.12 -7.06 -15.78
CA TYR A 202 5.22 -6.58 -14.41
C TYR A 202 4.97 -5.08 -14.34
N LEU A 203 5.67 -4.28 -15.15
CA LEU A 203 5.52 -2.83 -15.21
C LEU A 203 4.11 -2.42 -15.61
N LEU A 204 3.52 -3.07 -16.62
CA LEU A 204 2.16 -2.77 -17.05
C LEU A 204 1.17 -2.99 -15.92
N ILE A 205 1.20 -4.16 -15.25
CA ILE A 205 0.29 -4.47 -14.14
C ILE A 205 0.54 -3.54 -12.95
N TYR A 206 1.81 -3.20 -12.68
CA TYR A 206 2.17 -2.23 -11.64
C TYR A 206 1.58 -0.84 -11.93
N ARG A 207 1.69 -0.37 -13.18
CA ARG A 207 1.11 0.91 -13.62
C ARG A 207 -0.41 0.88 -13.72
N MET A 208 -1.02 -0.26 -14.04
CA MET A 208 -2.48 -0.45 -13.98
C MET A 208 -3.02 -0.13 -12.59
N PHE A 209 -2.26 -0.42 -11.54
CA PHE A 209 -2.60 0.01 -10.18
C PHE A 209 -2.55 1.53 -10.02
N TYR A 210 -1.43 2.19 -10.32
CA TYR A 210 -1.28 3.61 -10.02
C TYR A 210 -2.01 4.53 -11.02
N ASP A 211 -1.88 4.27 -12.32
CA ASP A 211 -2.33 5.17 -13.38
C ASP A 211 -3.81 4.95 -13.74
N TYR A 212 -4.31 3.71 -13.60
CA TYR A 212 -5.61 3.31 -14.16
C TYR A 212 -6.61 2.79 -13.12
N LYS A 213 -6.25 2.81 -11.82
CA LYS A 213 -7.09 2.37 -10.71
C LYS A 213 -7.55 0.91 -10.76
N TYR A 214 -6.86 0.05 -11.51
CA TYR A 214 -7.14 -1.39 -11.51
C TYR A 214 -6.53 -2.06 -10.29
N ARG A 215 -7.28 -2.94 -9.66
CA ARG A 215 -6.89 -3.73 -8.49
C ARG A 215 -7.02 -5.21 -8.80
N THR A 216 -5.99 -5.97 -8.47
CA THR A 216 -5.99 -7.41 -8.65
C THR A 216 -7.02 -8.03 -7.70
N LEU A 217 -8.04 -8.67 -8.27
CA LEU A 217 -9.02 -9.50 -7.56
C LEU A 217 -8.45 -10.88 -7.23
N GLY A 218 -7.60 -11.38 -8.12
CA GLY A 218 -6.90 -12.65 -7.98
C GLY A 218 -6.30 -13.10 -9.31
N ALA A 219 -5.42 -14.10 -9.23
CA ALA A 219 -4.82 -14.73 -10.39
C ALA A 219 -4.78 -16.26 -10.23
N GLU A 220 -4.97 -16.96 -11.33
CA GLU A 220 -4.70 -18.40 -11.45
C GLU A 220 -3.55 -18.61 -12.43
N SER A 221 -2.84 -19.73 -12.30
CA SER A 221 -1.77 -20.06 -13.24
C SER A 221 -1.75 -21.54 -13.58
N ASN A 222 -1.49 -21.83 -14.85
CA ASN A 222 -1.33 -23.18 -15.39
C ASN A 222 0.08 -23.36 -15.96
N GLY A 223 0.58 -24.60 -15.93
CA GLY A 223 1.93 -24.94 -16.38
C GLY A 223 2.98 -24.74 -15.29
N SER A 224 4.25 -24.60 -15.69
CA SER A 224 5.32 -24.21 -14.76
C SER A 224 5.46 -22.70 -14.81
N CYS A 225 5.10 -22.03 -13.73
CA CYS A 225 5.16 -20.59 -13.56
C CYS A 225 6.03 -20.22 -12.33
N GLY A 226 6.47 -18.96 -12.27
CA GLY A 226 7.16 -18.39 -11.09
C GLY A 226 8.65 -18.72 -10.95
N ARG A 227 9.20 -19.72 -11.63
CA ARG A 227 10.68 -19.93 -11.70
C ARG A 227 11.14 -20.28 -13.11
N ASN A 228 10.58 -21.37 -13.62
CA ASN A 228 10.72 -21.76 -15.02
C ASN A 228 9.45 -21.33 -15.73
N LEU A 229 9.57 -20.75 -16.92
CA LEU A 229 8.43 -20.31 -17.73
C LEU A 229 8.14 -21.36 -18.81
N LYS A 230 7.68 -22.54 -18.39
CA LYS A 230 7.36 -23.64 -19.32
C LYS A 230 5.86 -23.75 -19.48
N HIS A 231 5.39 -23.38 -20.66
CA HIS A 231 3.95 -23.31 -20.97
C HIS A 231 3.17 -22.53 -19.91
N CYS A 232 3.77 -21.46 -19.37
CA CYS A 232 3.19 -20.70 -18.28
C CYS A 232 2.05 -19.83 -18.80
N LEU A 233 0.88 -19.96 -18.18
CA LEU A 233 -0.29 -19.16 -18.49
C LEU A 233 -0.87 -18.61 -17.18
N TYR A 234 -0.87 -17.29 -17.03
CA TYR A 234 -1.57 -16.60 -15.96
C TYR A 234 -2.95 -16.14 -16.44
N ARG A 235 -3.95 -16.28 -15.58
CA ARG A 235 -5.29 -15.68 -15.74
C ARG A 235 -5.49 -14.72 -14.59
N VAL A 236 -5.49 -13.44 -14.89
CA VAL A 236 -5.53 -12.37 -13.89
C VAL A 236 -6.84 -11.63 -14.02
N SER A 237 -7.50 -11.40 -12.90
CA SER A 237 -8.76 -10.68 -12.82
C SER A 237 -8.54 -9.36 -12.09
N PHE A 238 -9.00 -8.26 -12.67
CA PHE A 238 -8.90 -6.93 -12.11
C PHE A 238 -10.27 -6.27 -12.00
N VAL A 239 -10.43 -5.41 -11.00
CA VAL A 239 -11.56 -4.48 -10.87
C VAL A 239 -11.06 -3.06 -10.78
N LYS A 240 -11.81 -2.10 -11.33
CA LYS A 240 -11.50 -0.68 -11.26
C LYS A 240 -12.18 -0.09 -10.03
N VAL A 241 -11.40 0.22 -9.00
CA VAL A 241 -11.90 0.78 -7.73
C VAL A 241 -10.93 1.82 -7.20
N ASP A 242 -11.47 2.80 -6.46
CA ASP A 242 -10.66 3.83 -5.81
C ASP A 242 -9.76 3.25 -4.72
N ILE A 243 -8.72 4.01 -4.37
CA ILE A 243 -7.69 3.58 -3.42
C ILE A 243 -8.27 3.29 -2.02
N GLU A 244 -9.39 3.91 -1.65
CA GLU A 244 -10.12 3.66 -0.38
C GLU A 244 -10.57 2.20 -0.21
N ASN A 245 -10.79 1.48 -1.32
CA ASN A 245 -11.25 0.09 -1.30
C ASN A 245 -10.10 -0.92 -1.41
N VAL A 246 -8.85 -0.46 -1.35
CA VAL A 246 -7.66 -1.31 -1.53
C VAL A 246 -7.23 -1.93 -0.21
N LEU A 247 -6.81 -3.20 -0.27
CA LEU A 247 -6.24 -3.89 0.89
C LEU A 247 -4.78 -3.49 1.11
N GLU A 248 -3.98 -3.62 0.05
CA GLU A 248 -2.59 -3.22 0.03
C GLU A 248 -2.16 -2.82 -1.39
N PRO A 249 -1.18 -1.90 -1.53
CA PRO A 249 -0.52 -1.60 -2.79
C PRO A 249 0.28 -2.81 -3.32
N PRO A 250 0.56 -2.87 -4.62
CA PRO A 250 1.35 -3.94 -5.21
C PRO A 250 2.75 -4.01 -4.59
N ILE A 251 3.33 -5.21 -4.60
CA ILE A 251 4.70 -5.39 -4.13
C ILE A 251 5.69 -4.61 -5.00
N PHE A 252 6.68 -4.01 -4.36
CA PHE A 252 7.77 -3.34 -5.05
C PHE A 252 9.03 -4.21 -5.04
N GLY A 253 9.63 -4.39 -6.21
CA GLY A 253 10.71 -5.35 -6.38
C GLY A 253 10.23 -6.75 -5.99
N MET A 254 10.97 -7.43 -5.12
CA MET A 254 10.60 -8.74 -4.56
C MET A 254 9.73 -8.65 -3.29
N GLY A 255 9.33 -7.45 -2.87
CA GLY A 255 8.53 -7.23 -1.68
C GLY A 255 9.29 -7.48 -0.37
N SER A 256 10.63 -7.50 -0.41
CA SER A 256 11.45 -7.65 0.79
C SER A 256 11.29 -6.44 1.72
N PRO A 257 11.48 -6.60 3.05
CA PRO A 257 11.44 -5.48 3.99
C PRO A 257 12.35 -4.31 3.60
N ILE A 258 13.53 -4.61 3.03
CA ILE A 258 14.50 -3.60 2.61
C ILE A 258 13.94 -2.79 1.43
N GLU A 259 13.44 -3.46 0.39
CA GLU A 259 12.87 -2.80 -0.79
C GLU A 259 11.65 -1.95 -0.45
N GLU A 260 10.71 -2.47 0.36
CA GLU A 260 9.50 -1.73 0.72
C GLU A 260 9.80 -0.56 1.67
N ARG A 261 10.78 -0.71 2.57
CA ARG A 261 11.29 0.41 3.37
C ARG A 261 11.90 1.49 2.48
N HIS A 262 12.71 1.10 1.51
CA HIS A 262 13.31 2.04 0.56
C HIS A 262 12.25 2.73 -0.28
N ARG A 263 11.23 2.01 -0.77
CA ARG A 263 10.07 2.60 -1.46
C ARG A 263 9.37 3.63 -0.61
N LEU A 264 9.09 3.31 0.66
CA LEU A 264 8.47 4.24 1.60
C LEU A 264 9.34 5.49 1.80
N ILE A 265 10.63 5.32 2.07
CA ILE A 265 11.56 6.45 2.28
C ILE A 265 11.67 7.31 1.01
N ASN A 266 11.74 6.68 -0.16
CA ASN A 266 11.82 7.39 -1.42
C ASN A 266 10.52 8.18 -1.68
N TYR A 267 9.37 7.56 -1.47
CA TYR A 267 8.08 8.27 -1.49
C TYR A 267 8.09 9.49 -0.57
N LEU A 268 8.60 9.37 0.66
CA LEU A 268 8.68 10.49 1.59
C LEU A 268 9.59 11.62 1.08
N ASN A 269 10.71 11.28 0.43
CA ASN A 269 11.66 12.25 -0.08
C ASN A 269 11.21 12.94 -1.38
N ILE A 270 10.28 12.35 -2.15
CA ILE A 270 9.71 12.98 -3.34
C ILE A 270 8.72 14.07 -2.90
N LEU A 271 9.20 15.30 -2.80
CA LEU A 271 8.40 16.48 -2.53
C LEU A 271 7.96 17.16 -3.83
N ASN A 272 6.75 17.72 -3.86
CA ASN A 272 6.37 18.58 -4.97
C ASN A 272 7.14 19.91 -4.86
N LYS A 273 8.03 20.17 -5.82
CA LYS A 273 8.93 21.34 -5.81
C LYS A 273 8.19 22.68 -5.82
N GLN A 274 6.92 22.69 -6.20
CA GLN A 274 6.13 23.92 -6.33
C GLN A 274 5.59 24.45 -4.98
N THR A 275 5.59 23.65 -3.92
CA THR A 275 4.90 23.99 -2.67
C THR A 275 5.76 23.78 -1.42
N SER A 276 7.03 23.36 -1.56
CA SER A 276 7.92 23.06 -0.44
C SER A 276 8.03 24.21 0.55
N CYS A 277 7.64 23.97 1.79
CA CYS A 277 7.70 24.89 2.90
C CYS A 277 8.92 24.59 3.79
N THR A 278 9.59 25.63 4.26
CA THR A 278 10.59 25.51 5.33
C THR A 278 9.88 25.66 6.67
N PRO A 279 9.89 24.65 7.56
CA PRO A 279 9.24 24.75 8.85
C PRO A 279 9.87 25.88 9.67
N ILE A 280 9.05 26.60 10.43
CA ILE A 280 9.49 27.75 11.22
C ILE A 280 10.21 27.23 12.47
N ALA A 281 11.55 27.22 12.42
CA ALA A 281 12.51 26.95 13.49
C ALA A 281 12.51 25.52 14.08
N GLU A 282 13.67 25.04 14.56
CA GLU A 282 13.77 23.75 15.26
C GLU A 282 13.03 23.79 16.61
N SER A 283 12.05 22.91 16.83
CA SER A 283 11.40 22.78 18.13
C SER A 283 12.31 22.02 19.11
N LYS A 284 12.46 22.54 20.33
CA LYS A 284 13.30 21.93 21.38
C LYS A 284 12.75 20.60 21.89
N ASP A 285 11.46 20.33 21.67
CA ASP A 285 10.72 19.19 22.21
C ASP A 285 10.25 18.18 21.14
N GLU A 286 10.83 18.24 19.94
CA GLU A 286 10.46 17.37 18.81
C GLU A 286 8.96 17.46 18.46
N ILE A 287 8.36 18.63 18.68
CA ILE A 287 6.98 18.91 18.32
C ILE A 287 6.93 19.09 16.80
N PRO A 288 5.99 18.41 16.10
CA PRO A 288 5.79 18.62 14.67
C PRO A 288 5.47 20.08 14.36
N LEU A 289 6.06 20.64 13.31
CA LEU A 289 5.93 22.04 12.95
C LEU A 289 5.04 22.21 11.73
N SER A 290 4.15 23.20 11.79
CA SER A 290 3.25 23.57 10.70
C SER A 290 3.99 24.39 9.64
N CYS A 291 3.60 24.15 8.40
CA CYS A 291 4.02 24.92 7.24
C CYS A 291 3.09 26.09 6.90
N LEU A 292 1.83 26.05 7.33
CA LEU A 292 0.83 27.07 6.98
C LEU A 292 0.78 28.25 7.95
N LEU A 293 1.23 28.08 9.19
CA LEU A 293 1.06 29.12 10.19
C LEU A 293 2.03 30.28 9.98
N LYS A 294 1.46 31.46 9.74
CA LYS A 294 2.15 32.71 10.02
C LYS A 294 2.02 33.00 11.52
N PRO A 295 3.06 33.52 12.19
CA PRO A 295 3.03 33.81 13.65
C PRO A 295 1.95 34.81 14.11
N GLN A 296 1.18 35.39 13.19
CA GLN A 296 0.23 36.45 13.45
C GLN A 296 -1.23 35.98 13.47
N ASP A 297 -1.53 34.79 12.97
CA ASP A 297 -2.90 34.32 12.78
C ASP A 297 -3.41 33.54 14.00
N SER A 298 -4.65 33.81 14.41
CA SER A 298 -5.34 32.95 15.39
C SER A 298 -5.67 31.61 14.73
N CYS A 299 -5.39 30.50 15.42
CA CYS A 299 -5.63 29.18 14.85
C CYS A 299 -6.18 28.17 15.86
N LEU A 300 -6.69 27.05 15.35
CA LEU A 300 -7.17 25.91 16.13
C LEU A 300 -6.34 24.67 15.77
N VAL A 301 -5.67 24.10 16.78
CA VAL A 301 -4.83 22.91 16.64
C VAL A 301 -5.47 21.76 17.41
N VAL A 302 -5.64 20.63 16.75
CA VAL A 302 -5.96 19.35 17.40
C VAL A 302 -4.69 18.54 17.47
N TYR A 303 -4.20 18.30 18.68
CA TYR A 303 -2.94 17.62 18.90
C TYR A 303 -3.17 16.32 19.66
N PHE A 304 -2.96 15.19 18.98
CA PHE A 304 -2.89 13.88 19.61
C PHE A 304 -1.45 13.56 19.97
N ARG A 305 -1.21 13.29 21.26
CA ARG A 305 0.12 12.98 21.78
C ARG A 305 0.06 11.77 22.72
N ASN A 306 1.01 10.86 22.62
CA ASN A 306 1.21 9.78 23.61
C ASN A 306 2.56 9.87 24.34
N ARG A 307 3.48 10.69 23.83
CA ARG A 307 4.77 10.93 24.50
C ARG A 307 4.62 11.79 25.73
N LEU A 308 5.33 11.41 26.80
CA LEU A 308 5.45 12.18 28.04
C LEU A 308 5.65 13.68 27.77
N ILE A 309 4.84 14.49 28.45
CA ILE A 309 4.90 15.95 28.40
C ILE A 309 5.65 16.39 29.64
N SER A 310 6.86 16.93 29.47
CA SER A 310 7.64 17.49 30.58
C SER A 310 7.42 19.00 30.74
N GLN A 311 7.22 19.73 29.63
CA GLN A 311 7.10 21.19 29.61
C GLN A 311 5.97 21.62 28.67
N PRO A 312 4.71 21.71 29.15
CA PRO A 312 3.55 22.04 28.31
C PRO A 312 3.64 23.45 27.68
N GLU A 313 4.46 24.34 28.24
CA GLU A 313 4.71 25.68 27.70
C GLU A 313 5.30 25.61 26.29
N PHE A 314 6.11 24.60 25.97
CA PHE A 314 6.71 24.46 24.64
C PHE A 314 5.68 24.17 23.55
N ILE A 315 4.57 23.51 23.88
CA ILE A 315 3.46 23.30 22.94
C ILE A 315 2.83 24.66 22.58
N SER A 316 2.61 25.51 23.58
CA SER A 316 2.06 26.85 23.36
C SER A 316 3.04 27.78 22.64
N LEU A 317 4.34 27.63 22.88
CA LEU A 317 5.39 28.37 22.17
C LEU A 317 5.53 27.95 20.71
N THR A 318 5.27 26.67 20.40
CA THR A 318 5.31 26.14 19.03
C THR A 318 4.11 26.63 18.20
N TYR A 319 2.95 26.77 18.84
CA TYR A 319 1.72 27.26 18.22
C TYR A 319 1.25 28.57 18.88
N PRO A 320 2.03 29.67 18.72
CA PRO A 320 1.70 30.92 19.36
C PRO A 320 0.35 31.44 18.84
N LYS A 321 -0.51 31.92 19.74
CA LYS A 321 -1.87 32.43 19.45
C LYS A 321 -2.90 31.41 18.97
N CYS A 322 -2.59 30.11 19.04
CA CYS A 322 -3.55 29.07 18.74
C CYS A 322 -4.26 28.56 20.00
N LEU A 323 -5.52 28.20 19.85
CA LEU A 323 -6.22 27.35 20.81
C LEU A 323 -5.89 25.89 20.48
N ILE A 324 -5.42 25.13 21.47
CA ILE A 324 -4.91 23.77 21.28
C ILE A 324 -5.81 22.80 22.04
N TYR A 325 -6.44 21.88 21.33
CA TYR A 325 -7.12 20.73 21.92
C TYR A 325 -6.10 19.58 21.99
N LEU A 326 -5.57 19.35 23.18
CA LEU A 326 -4.56 18.34 23.44
C LEU A 326 -5.23 17.05 23.92
N PHE A 327 -5.23 16.04 23.06
CA PHE A 327 -5.64 14.68 23.39
C PHE A 327 -4.42 13.90 23.85
N TYR A 328 -4.43 13.48 25.11
CA TYR A 328 -3.34 12.74 25.73
C TYR A 328 -3.92 11.60 26.56
N SER A 329 -3.66 10.37 26.14
CA SER A 329 -4.31 9.16 26.66
C SER A 329 -4.02 8.87 28.13
N GLN A 330 -2.87 9.30 28.62
CA GLN A 330 -2.46 9.10 30.01
C GLN A 330 -2.98 10.24 30.90
N PRO A 331 -3.65 9.94 32.04
CA PRO A 331 -3.97 10.94 33.04
C PRO A 331 -2.72 11.67 33.52
N THR A 332 -2.80 12.98 33.72
CA THR A 332 -1.67 13.77 34.21
C THR A 332 -2.12 14.87 35.17
N ASN A 333 -1.30 15.13 36.19
CA ASN A 333 -1.48 16.23 37.14
C ASN A 333 -0.77 17.51 36.69
N ILE A 334 -0.29 17.56 35.45
CA ILE A 334 0.37 18.72 34.88
C ILE A 334 -0.65 19.86 34.69
N SER A 335 -0.28 21.05 35.15
CA SER A 335 -1.02 22.27 34.85
C SER A 335 -0.72 22.72 33.43
N PHE A 336 -1.75 22.93 32.62
CA PHE A 336 -1.61 23.38 31.24
C PHE A 336 -1.85 24.90 31.11
N PRO A 337 -1.15 25.58 30.20
CA PRO A 337 -1.47 26.97 29.83
C PRO A 337 -2.93 27.12 29.36
N SER A 338 -3.50 28.31 29.52
CA SER A 338 -4.89 28.59 29.14
C SER A 338 -5.19 28.43 27.64
N SER A 339 -4.16 28.47 26.80
CA SER A 339 -4.23 28.16 25.37
C SER A 339 -4.45 26.67 25.08
N ILE A 340 -4.33 25.79 26.07
CA ILE A 340 -4.43 24.34 25.92
C ILE A 340 -5.65 23.80 26.67
N LYS A 341 -6.59 23.21 25.92
CA LYS A 341 -7.69 22.39 26.44
C LYS A 341 -7.26 20.93 26.44
N TYR A 342 -6.97 20.40 27.63
CA TYR A 342 -6.56 19.00 27.83
C TYR A 342 -7.77 18.05 27.84
N ILE A 343 -7.65 16.92 27.14
CA ILE A 343 -8.65 15.85 27.09
C ILE A 343 -7.94 14.50 27.28
N SER A 344 -8.36 13.75 28.30
CA SER A 344 -7.79 12.44 28.64
C SER A 344 -8.39 11.31 27.80
N ASN A 345 -8.11 11.31 26.50
CA ASN A 345 -8.51 10.26 25.58
C ASN A 345 -7.43 10.00 24.53
N GLY A 346 -7.32 8.75 24.10
CA GLY A 346 -6.51 8.35 22.94
C GLY A 346 -7.39 7.97 21.74
N ILE A 347 -6.74 7.76 20.59
CA ILE A 347 -7.43 7.28 19.37
C ILE A 347 -7.55 5.76 19.44
N SER A 348 -8.74 5.23 19.12
CA SER A 348 -8.96 3.79 18.98
C SER A 348 -8.60 3.30 17.57
N SER A 349 -8.07 2.08 17.49
CA SER A 349 -7.90 1.36 16.23
C SER A 349 -9.24 0.84 15.66
N GLN A 350 -10.34 0.95 16.41
CA GLN A 350 -11.68 0.58 15.97
C GLN A 350 -12.45 1.81 15.47
N LEU A 351 -13.25 1.61 14.42
CA LEU A 351 -14.01 2.69 13.78
C LEU A 351 -15.22 3.15 14.61
N THR A 352 -15.79 2.28 15.44
CA THR A 352 -17.08 2.55 16.09
C THR A 352 -17.09 2.32 17.60
N GLU A 353 -16.07 1.65 18.14
CA GLU A 353 -16.07 1.17 19.52
C GLU A 353 -15.12 1.97 20.40
N VAL A 354 -15.60 2.35 21.58
CA VAL A 354 -14.74 2.88 22.64
C VAL A 354 -14.03 1.71 23.31
N GLN A 355 -12.70 1.79 23.39
CA GLN A 355 -11.88 0.79 24.05
C GLN A 355 -11.35 1.31 25.38
N ILE A 356 -11.33 0.43 26.36
CA ILE A 356 -10.69 0.67 27.64
C ILE A 356 -9.48 -0.27 27.70
N VAL A 357 -8.28 0.30 27.69
CA VAL A 357 -7.03 -0.48 27.69
C VAL A 357 -6.27 -0.25 29.00
N PRO A 358 -5.61 -1.27 29.55
CA PRO A 358 -4.79 -1.09 30.75
C PRO A 358 -3.59 -0.18 30.43
N GLY A 359 -3.44 0.87 31.22
CA GLY A 359 -2.28 1.76 31.25
C GLY A 359 -1.21 1.27 32.23
N HIS A 360 -0.27 2.15 32.56
CA HIS A 360 0.71 1.88 33.63
C HIS A 360 0.03 2.03 35.00
N SER A 361 0.41 1.17 35.96
CA SER A 361 0.04 1.31 37.38
C SER A 361 -1.47 1.33 37.69
N ASN A 362 -2.24 0.37 37.16
CA ASN A 362 -3.70 0.21 37.37
C ASN A 362 -4.58 1.34 36.81
N GLU A 363 -4.03 2.25 36.02
CA GLU A 363 -4.82 3.22 35.26
C GLU A 363 -5.41 2.56 34.02
N TYR A 364 -6.55 3.04 33.55
CA TYR A 364 -7.16 2.60 32.30
C TYR A 364 -7.23 3.77 31.34
N TRP A 365 -6.74 3.57 30.11
CA TRP A 365 -6.86 4.56 29.06
C TRP A 365 -8.15 4.35 28.31
N GLN A 366 -8.85 5.45 28.03
CA GLN A 366 -10.04 5.42 27.19
C GLN A 366 -9.68 5.86 25.77
N LEU A 367 -9.67 4.89 24.85
CA LEU A 367 -9.47 5.12 23.43
C LEU A 367 -10.84 5.25 22.75
N LYS A 368 -11.04 6.30 21.97
CA LYS A 368 -12.30 6.52 21.25
C LYS A 368 -12.04 6.58 19.74
N PRO A 369 -13.03 6.24 18.91
CA PRO A 369 -13.00 6.52 17.48
C PRO A 369 -12.61 7.97 17.18
N PHE A 370 -11.81 8.15 16.12
CA PHE A 370 -11.23 9.44 15.75
C PHE A 370 -12.31 10.51 15.50
N ASP A 371 -13.39 10.14 14.83
CA ASP A 371 -14.53 11.00 14.55
C ASP A 371 -15.22 11.51 15.83
N LEU A 372 -15.45 10.62 16.80
CA LEU A 372 -16.04 10.99 18.09
C LEU A 372 -15.15 11.93 18.90
N LEU A 373 -13.82 11.85 18.75
CA LEU A 373 -12.89 12.75 19.41
C LEU A 373 -12.93 14.14 18.81
N VAL A 374 -12.89 14.24 17.49
CA VAL A 374 -12.91 15.54 16.79
C VAL A 374 -14.27 16.23 16.96
N GLN A 375 -15.38 15.50 17.02
CA GLN A 375 -16.72 16.06 17.24
C GLN A 375 -16.92 16.67 18.65
N GLN A 376 -16.09 16.34 19.64
CA GLN A 376 -16.15 16.93 20.99
C GLN A 376 -15.62 18.37 21.04
N ILE A 377 -15.05 18.87 19.94
CA ILE A 377 -14.45 20.20 19.89
C ILE A 377 -15.55 21.24 19.66
N ASP A 378 -15.78 22.11 20.65
CA ASP A 378 -16.84 23.14 20.62
C ASP A 378 -16.82 24.00 19.33
N THR A 379 -15.64 24.24 18.76
CA THR A 379 -15.40 25.03 17.54
C THR A 379 -14.92 24.18 16.35
N TRP A 380 -15.46 22.96 16.21
CA TRP A 380 -15.06 21.97 15.18
C TRP A 380 -15.24 22.40 13.72
N GLN A 381 -15.87 23.55 13.44
CA GLN A 381 -16.14 24.01 12.08
C GLN A 381 -14.92 24.66 11.39
N ASN A 382 -13.93 25.16 12.14
CA ASN A 382 -12.75 25.86 11.61
C ASN A 382 -11.45 25.34 12.24
N ILE A 383 -11.12 24.06 12.00
CA ILE A 383 -9.87 23.49 12.51
C ILE A 383 -8.74 23.71 11.49
N ASN A 384 -7.63 24.30 11.92
CA ASN A 384 -6.54 24.59 11.01
C ASN A 384 -5.60 23.38 10.87
N ILE A 385 -5.23 22.75 11.99
CA ILE A 385 -4.15 21.76 12.02
C ILE A 385 -4.56 20.51 12.81
N LEU A 386 -4.29 19.35 12.23
CA LEU A 386 -4.24 18.06 12.93
C LEU A 386 -2.78 17.68 13.13
N SER A 387 -2.32 17.57 14.38
CA SER A 387 -0.98 17.11 14.73
C SER A 387 -1.06 15.76 15.44
N ILE A 388 -0.27 14.79 15.00
CA ILE A 388 -0.27 13.41 15.51
C ILE A 388 1.15 13.00 15.87
N ASP A 389 1.37 12.68 17.15
CA ASP A 389 2.63 12.15 17.72
C ASP A 389 2.32 11.09 18.77
N LEU A 390 2.12 9.86 18.30
CA LEU A 390 1.69 8.73 19.12
C LEU A 390 2.85 7.80 19.50
N ASP A 391 4.09 8.30 19.36
CA ASP A 391 5.34 7.64 19.74
C ASP A 391 5.51 6.21 19.15
N GLY A 392 5.06 6.01 17.91
CA GLY A 392 5.14 4.73 17.19
C GLY A 392 3.81 3.98 17.08
N SER A 393 2.79 4.36 17.87
CA SER A 393 1.44 3.78 17.76
C SER A 393 0.60 4.43 16.66
N GLU A 394 1.18 5.29 15.81
CA GLU A 394 0.50 5.79 14.60
C GLU A 394 0.06 4.63 13.71
N TRP A 395 0.85 3.55 13.71
CA TRP A 395 0.56 2.30 13.01
C TRP A 395 -0.85 1.75 13.29
N ASP A 396 -1.25 1.74 14.56
CA ASP A 396 -2.47 1.06 15.00
C ASP A 396 -3.73 1.84 14.62
N VAL A 397 -3.61 3.16 14.40
CA VAL A 397 -4.76 4.06 14.24
C VAL A 397 -4.82 4.75 12.89
N MET A 398 -3.75 4.67 12.07
CA MET A 398 -3.69 5.39 10.80
C MET A 398 -4.85 5.01 9.87
N ALA A 399 -5.20 3.72 9.80
CA ALA A 399 -6.34 3.26 8.99
C ALA A 399 -7.67 3.87 9.44
N THR A 400 -7.90 4.01 10.76
CA THR A 400 -9.08 4.68 11.32
C THR A 400 -9.09 6.16 10.93
N ILE A 401 -7.95 6.84 11.02
CA ILE A 401 -7.82 8.27 10.70
C ILE A 401 -8.08 8.53 9.22
N THR A 402 -7.41 7.79 8.33
CA THR A 402 -7.52 7.97 6.86
C THR A 402 -8.88 7.56 6.31
N SER A 403 -9.57 6.60 6.94
CA SER A 403 -10.95 6.24 6.58
C SER A 403 -11.94 7.39 6.79
N ALA A 404 -11.63 8.34 7.68
CA ALA A 404 -12.46 9.50 7.98
C ALA A 404 -12.20 10.67 7.00
N CYS A 405 -12.08 10.38 5.70
CA CYS A 405 -11.68 11.34 4.67
C CYS A 405 -12.48 12.65 4.67
N GLN A 406 -13.81 12.57 4.81
CA GLN A 406 -14.70 13.74 4.87
C GLN A 406 -14.46 14.62 6.11
N LEU A 407 -14.06 14.00 7.22
CA LEU A 407 -13.66 14.72 8.42
C LEU A 407 -12.29 15.36 8.25
N LEU A 408 -11.34 14.64 7.65
CA LEU A 408 -10.00 15.15 7.36
C LEU A 408 -10.03 16.40 6.49
N LYS A 409 -10.93 16.48 5.49
CA LYS A 409 -11.11 17.66 4.62
C LYS A 409 -11.47 18.96 5.36
N ARG A 410 -11.73 18.92 6.67
CA ARG A 410 -11.94 20.11 7.50
C ARG A 410 -10.66 20.71 8.06
N PHE A 411 -9.55 19.97 7.98
CA PHE A 411 -8.23 20.42 8.40
C PHE A 411 -7.48 20.96 7.19
N ASN A 412 -6.83 22.11 7.35
CA ASN A 412 -6.00 22.69 6.29
C ASN A 412 -4.66 21.96 6.19
N GLU A 413 -4.14 21.47 7.33
CA GLU A 413 -2.87 20.77 7.42
C GLU A 413 -2.96 19.58 8.37
N ILE A 414 -2.33 18.47 7.98
CA ILE A 414 -2.14 17.28 8.81
C ILE A 414 -0.65 17.04 8.96
N ILE A 415 -0.19 16.93 10.20
CA ILE A 415 1.21 16.76 10.54
C ILE A 415 1.37 15.47 11.34
N PHE A 416 2.25 14.60 10.86
CA PHE A 416 2.63 13.38 11.53
C PHE A 416 4.07 13.48 12.00
N ARG A 417 4.30 13.06 13.24
CA ARG A 417 5.58 12.51 13.64
C ARG A 417 5.40 11.00 13.74
N PHE A 418 6.12 10.26 12.93
CA PHE A 418 5.99 8.80 12.93
C PHE A 418 7.36 8.14 12.87
N LYS A 419 7.37 6.88 13.32
CA LYS A 419 8.59 6.09 13.46
C LYS A 419 8.62 4.95 12.45
N VAL A 420 9.66 4.93 11.63
CA VAL A 420 9.97 3.82 10.71
C VAL A 420 11.03 2.93 11.36
N TRP A 421 10.58 1.80 11.90
CA TRP A 421 11.46 0.78 12.48
C TRP A 421 12.34 0.15 11.39
N LYS A 422 13.54 -0.32 11.74
CA LYS A 422 14.49 -0.93 10.78
C LYS A 422 14.28 -2.44 10.58
N ILE A 423 13.69 -3.11 11.57
CA ILE A 423 13.47 -4.55 11.59
C ILE A 423 11.96 -4.76 11.64
N GLU A 424 11.31 -4.51 10.51
CA GLU A 424 9.87 -4.59 10.34
C GLU A 424 9.56 -5.50 9.15
N GLU A 425 8.33 -6.02 9.07
CA GLU A 425 7.90 -6.79 7.91
C GLU A 425 7.59 -5.86 6.72
N GLY A 426 7.86 -6.32 5.49
CA GLY A 426 7.63 -5.53 4.26
C GLY A 426 6.17 -5.10 4.08
N GLU A 427 5.23 -5.91 4.58
CA GLU A 427 3.81 -5.56 4.60
C GLU A 427 3.52 -4.29 5.41
N ASN A 428 4.29 -4.04 6.47
CA ASN A 428 4.05 -2.88 7.31
C ASN A 428 4.48 -1.58 6.64
N TYR A 429 5.61 -1.58 5.92
CA TYR A 429 5.98 -0.44 5.09
C TYR A 429 4.98 -0.19 3.95
N ARG A 430 4.46 -1.26 3.32
CA ARG A 430 3.41 -1.12 2.30
C ARG A 430 2.14 -0.51 2.84
N ARG A 431 1.71 -0.90 4.03
CA ARG A 431 0.53 -0.33 4.71
C ARG A 431 0.76 1.15 5.05
N PHE A 432 1.90 1.56 5.59
CA PHE A 432 2.20 2.99 5.78
C PHE A 432 2.11 3.77 4.46
N TYR A 433 2.76 3.27 3.42
CA TYR A 433 2.71 3.87 2.10
C TYR A 433 1.27 3.97 1.59
N HIS A 434 0.46 2.92 1.79
CA HIS A 434 -0.95 2.92 1.44
C HIS A 434 -1.74 4.03 2.15
N GLN A 435 -1.54 4.17 3.46
CA GLN A 435 -2.22 5.20 4.25
C GLN A 435 -1.88 6.61 3.76
N PHE A 436 -0.64 6.85 3.34
CA PHE A 436 -0.27 8.14 2.74
C PHE A 436 -0.90 8.36 1.37
N LEU A 437 -1.05 7.33 0.54
CA LEU A 437 -1.80 7.44 -0.72
C LEU A 437 -3.29 7.76 -0.47
N LEU A 438 -3.89 7.19 0.58
CA LEU A 438 -5.27 7.52 0.97
C LEU A 438 -5.41 9.00 1.36
N LEU A 439 -4.43 9.57 2.08
CA LEU A 439 -4.43 11.01 2.38
C LEU A 439 -4.34 11.85 1.10
N GLU A 440 -3.50 11.46 0.14
CA GLU A 440 -3.37 12.18 -1.13
C GLU A 440 -4.67 12.14 -1.96
N ASP A 441 -5.37 11.01 -1.95
CA ASP A 441 -6.68 10.82 -2.59
C ASP A 441 -7.80 11.58 -1.85
N CYS A 442 -7.68 11.72 -0.53
CA CYS A 442 -8.52 12.62 0.27
C CYS A 442 -8.37 14.10 -0.07
N GLY A 443 -7.46 14.45 -0.99
CA GLY A 443 -7.24 15.81 -1.46
C GLY A 443 -6.13 16.52 -0.69
N PHE A 444 -5.26 15.79 0.00
CA PHE A 444 -4.06 16.37 0.58
C PHE A 444 -2.87 16.24 -0.37
N GLU A 445 -1.85 17.04 -0.13
CA GLU A 445 -0.58 17.01 -0.83
C GLU A 445 0.56 17.01 0.17
N LYS A 446 1.56 16.15 -0.03
CA LYS A 446 2.76 16.11 0.80
C LYS A 446 3.62 17.35 0.56
N GLN A 447 3.96 18.05 1.64
CA GLN A 447 4.59 19.38 1.56
C GLN A 447 6.00 19.43 2.10
N ASN A 448 6.22 18.72 3.20
CA ASN A 448 7.52 18.69 3.84
C ASN A 448 7.76 17.34 4.50
N VAL A 449 9.00 16.87 4.40
CA VAL A 449 9.52 15.75 5.14
C VAL A 449 10.85 16.15 5.74
N THR A 450 10.95 16.07 7.07
CA THR A 450 12.23 16.17 7.75
C THR A 450 12.51 14.86 8.49
N SER A 451 13.74 14.39 8.33
CA SER A 451 14.24 13.20 9.02
C SER A 451 15.25 13.67 10.06
N ARG A 452 14.97 13.41 11.34
CA ARG A 452 15.96 13.68 12.41
C ARG A 452 17.00 12.57 12.51
N ASN A 453 16.60 11.34 12.19
CA ASN A 453 17.44 10.16 12.10
C ASN A 453 16.78 9.15 11.16
N ASN A 454 17.45 8.03 10.89
CA ASN A 454 17.00 7.03 9.91
C ASN A 454 15.65 6.33 10.24
N SER A 455 14.98 6.73 11.32
CA SER A 455 13.75 6.14 11.81
C SER A 455 12.70 7.14 12.26
N ASN A 456 12.98 8.42 12.44
CA ASN A 456 11.99 9.41 12.91
C ASN A 456 11.78 10.45 11.83
N PHE A 457 10.54 10.50 11.34
CA PHE A 457 10.13 11.38 10.26
C PHE A 457 9.05 12.32 10.75
N PHE A 458 9.17 13.58 10.35
CA PHE A 458 8.11 14.57 10.44
C PHE A 458 7.60 14.82 9.04
N LEU A 459 6.29 14.71 8.87
CA LEU A 459 5.63 14.73 7.59
C LEU A 459 4.44 15.68 7.68
N SER A 460 4.39 16.66 6.77
CA SER A 460 3.27 17.59 6.65
C SER A 460 2.53 17.35 5.33
N PHE A 461 1.22 17.31 5.43
CA PHE A 461 0.27 17.27 4.33
C PHE A 461 -0.62 18.50 4.40
N ILE A 462 -0.76 19.24 3.29
CA ILE A 462 -1.66 20.38 3.20
C ILE A 462 -2.81 20.03 2.28
N GLN A 463 -4.02 20.47 2.63
CA GLN A 463 -5.18 20.31 1.78
C GLN A 463 -4.96 21.06 0.45
N LYS A 464 -5.13 20.35 -0.67
CA LYS A 464 -5.07 20.96 -2.00
C LYS A 464 -6.17 22.03 -2.05
N LEU A 465 -5.76 23.28 -2.29
CA LEU A 465 -6.71 24.32 -2.66
C LEU A 465 -7.36 23.88 -3.96
N THR A 466 -8.59 23.39 -3.89
CA THR A 466 -9.41 23.25 -5.08
C THR A 466 -9.56 24.66 -5.62
N LYS A 467 -8.81 24.99 -6.67
CA LYS A 467 -9.19 26.08 -7.55
C LYS A 467 -10.58 25.71 -8.02
N PHE A 468 -11.61 26.34 -7.46
CA PHE A 468 -12.95 26.28 -7.99
C PHE A 468 -12.85 26.53 -9.50
N ALA A 469 -13.13 25.49 -10.28
CA ALA A 469 -13.24 25.55 -11.72
C ALA A 469 -14.69 25.87 -12.08
#